data_AF-A0A7Y5E1U9-F1
#
_entry.id   AF-A0A7Y5E1U9-F1
#
_cell.length_a   1.000
_cell.length_b   1.000
_cell.length_c   1.000
_cell.angle_alpha   90.00
_cell.angle_beta   90.00
_cell.angle_gamma   90.00
#
_symmetry.space_group_name_H-M   'P 1'
#
loop_
_entity.id
_entity.type
_entity.pdbx_description
1 polymer ?
#
loop_
_entity_poly.entity_id
_entity_poly.type
_entity_poly.pdbx_seq_one_letter_code
_entity_poly.pdbx_strand_id
1 'polypeptide(L)'
;PDPNDTIPPVSRASGTFAPPSGSLRKPEIMLPEVAWLPPPNLPFRPKEEPKSGSGMGWLVFAIVVVLALGAFWFALPFILVDNYVKSARAAGFDLEIGRAQVSLKEVRLLNVTVTSPEVPGFKLRASNATVVLSGLSAQGVDLGDVDVQLEGTPASVQQAFNQLAVAHPAPAGKDGGLGAVRINSGHVSWTAPFGTGTSLEGSAIEGDVTAKGGRVLGDDLHVVTGVVRITAGATRETWGPWKLDLGRDAATWKAKLSLDPTDTVPSTLTLTVSPDGGRNVDAKVAGPLKTLGVPPRAFGGLANERTMLHLETTYRSDPKVAQGQAFLGLSPIADTAVDLGLQGRVEERDPKGPTRTFDGDVAVGTVSHALTGTFTLGDDYLACDARGRYGDKLDSVLHLVIDTRTPETSGIRFETQKTKLK
;
A
#
# COMPACT_ATOMS: atom_id res chain seq x y z
N PRO A 1 -16.79 35.67 -19.17
CA PRO A 1 -17.19 34.56 -18.27
C PRO A 1 -18.63 34.81 -17.80
N ASP A 2 -19.56 34.25 -18.55
CA ASP A 2 -21.02 34.40 -18.35
C ASP A 2 -21.54 33.18 -17.57
N PRO A 3 -22.31 33.34 -16.47
CA PRO A 3 -22.76 32.23 -15.64
C PRO A 3 -24.23 31.92 -15.93
N ASN A 4 -24.54 31.20 -17.01
CA ASN A 4 -25.92 30.75 -17.26
C ASN A 4 -26.07 29.58 -18.24
N ASP A 5 -25.18 28.58 -18.18
CA ASP A 5 -25.40 27.31 -18.87
C ASP A 5 -26.13 26.30 -17.97
N THR A 6 -27.45 26.47 -17.91
CA THR A 6 -28.40 25.47 -17.45
C THR A 6 -28.44 24.29 -18.42
N ILE A 7 -27.91 23.15 -17.98
CA ILE A 7 -28.02 21.86 -18.67
C ILE A 7 -29.48 21.38 -18.59
N PRO A 8 -30.16 21.06 -19.72
CA PRO A 8 -31.53 20.55 -19.69
C PRO A 8 -31.59 19.10 -19.18
N PRO A 9 -32.72 18.69 -18.58
CA PRO A 9 -32.92 17.32 -18.10
C PRO A 9 -33.08 16.35 -19.28
N VAL A 10 -32.22 15.32 -19.33
CA VAL A 10 -32.32 14.22 -20.27
C VAL A 10 -33.51 13.34 -19.88
N SER A 11 -34.57 13.38 -20.68
CA SER A 11 -35.71 12.49 -20.58
C SER A 11 -35.29 11.05 -20.95
N ARG A 12 -35.32 10.15 -19.96
CA ARG A 12 -35.23 8.71 -20.21
C ARG A 12 -36.52 8.25 -20.89
N ALA A 13 -36.45 8.05 -22.20
CA ALA A 13 -37.46 7.31 -22.94
C ALA A 13 -37.40 5.83 -22.50
N SER A 14 -38.44 5.39 -21.78
CA SER A 14 -38.71 3.98 -21.49
C SER A 14 -39.14 3.27 -22.77
N GLY A 15 -38.18 2.85 -23.59
CA GLY A 15 -38.41 1.97 -24.72
C GLY A 15 -38.48 0.52 -24.26
N THR A 16 -39.69 0.00 -24.08
CA THR A 16 -39.97 -1.44 -24.00
C THR A 16 -39.61 -2.10 -25.34
N PHE A 17 -38.44 -2.72 -25.41
CA PHE A 17 -38.11 -3.66 -26.49
C PHE A 17 -38.83 -4.98 -26.25
N ALA A 18 -39.77 -5.31 -27.13
CA ALA A 18 -40.34 -6.65 -27.23
C ALA A 18 -39.25 -7.64 -27.69
N PRO A 19 -39.21 -8.86 -27.15
CA PRO A 19 -38.32 -9.89 -27.68
C PRO A 19 -38.79 -10.33 -29.08
N PRO A 20 -37.89 -10.52 -30.05
CA PRO A 20 -38.26 -11.14 -31.32
C PRO A 20 -38.66 -12.60 -31.07
N SER A 21 -39.92 -12.91 -31.35
CA SER A 21 -40.45 -14.26 -31.47
C SER A 21 -39.85 -14.94 -32.70
N GLY A 22 -38.61 -15.43 -32.56
CA GLY A 22 -37.93 -16.28 -33.53
C GLY A 22 -37.86 -17.71 -33.01
N SER A 23 -38.92 -18.49 -33.23
CA SER A 23 -38.92 -19.93 -32.98
C SER A 23 -38.01 -20.60 -34.01
N LEU A 24 -36.78 -20.92 -33.58
CA LEU A 24 -35.92 -21.87 -34.28
C LEU A 24 -36.59 -23.25 -34.21
N ARG A 25 -37.43 -23.54 -35.21
CA ARG A 25 -37.90 -24.88 -35.50
C ARG A 25 -36.69 -25.74 -35.80
N LYS A 26 -36.53 -26.80 -35.01
CA LYS A 26 -35.60 -27.90 -35.26
C LYS A 26 -35.92 -28.46 -36.67
N PRO A 27 -34.97 -28.52 -37.61
CA PRO A 27 -35.21 -29.19 -38.88
C PRO A 27 -35.43 -30.68 -38.60
N GLU A 28 -36.62 -31.15 -38.93
CA GLU A 28 -36.96 -32.57 -38.97
C GLU A 28 -36.24 -33.15 -40.18
N ILE A 29 -35.06 -33.74 -39.94
CA ILE A 29 -34.32 -34.50 -40.94
C ILE A 29 -35.11 -35.80 -41.15
N MET A 30 -36.01 -35.79 -42.12
CA MET A 30 -36.53 -37.03 -42.71
C MET A 30 -35.37 -37.71 -43.44
N LEU A 31 -34.80 -38.73 -42.81
CA LEU A 31 -33.93 -39.68 -43.50
C LEU A 31 -34.84 -40.45 -44.48
N PRO A 32 -34.62 -40.34 -45.81
CA PRO A 32 -35.33 -41.17 -46.76
C PRO A 32 -35.05 -42.63 -46.42
N GLU A 33 -36.08 -43.45 -46.48
CA GLU A 33 -36.05 -44.89 -46.26
C GLU A 33 -35.20 -45.52 -47.38
N VAL A 34 -33.89 -45.61 -47.16
CA VAL A 34 -32.94 -46.14 -48.14
C VAL A 34 -33.00 -47.67 -48.13
N ALA A 35 -33.87 -48.22 -48.96
CA ALA A 35 -34.07 -49.64 -49.21
C ALA A 35 -32.97 -50.25 -50.10
N TRP A 36 -31.73 -50.35 -49.60
CA TRP A 36 -30.64 -51.05 -50.33
C TRP A 36 -29.72 -51.93 -49.47
N LEU A 37 -30.14 -52.35 -48.27
CA LEU A 37 -29.41 -53.39 -47.55
C LEU A 37 -29.94 -54.78 -47.96
N PRO A 38 -29.09 -55.65 -48.56
CA PRO A 38 -29.47 -57.04 -48.82
C PRO A 38 -29.79 -57.75 -47.50
N PRO A 39 -30.71 -58.73 -47.49
CA PRO A 39 -31.09 -59.45 -46.29
C PRO A 39 -29.85 -60.15 -45.70
N PRO A 40 -29.50 -59.91 -44.42
CA PRO A 40 -28.41 -60.63 -43.78
C PRO A 40 -28.91 -62.04 -43.44
N ASN A 41 -28.71 -62.99 -44.35
CA ASN A 41 -28.65 -64.40 -44.01
C ASN A 41 -27.35 -64.66 -43.24
N LEU A 42 -27.31 -64.22 -41.99
CA LEU A 42 -26.30 -64.67 -41.03
C LEU A 42 -26.89 -65.86 -40.27
N PRO A 43 -26.15 -66.97 -40.13
CA PRO A 43 -26.58 -68.08 -39.29
C PRO A 43 -26.78 -67.55 -37.88
N PHE A 44 -27.93 -67.87 -37.29
CA PHE A 44 -28.25 -67.66 -35.88
C PHE A 44 -27.07 -68.11 -35.03
N ARG A 45 -26.23 -67.18 -34.57
CA ARG A 45 -25.43 -67.42 -33.37
C ARG A 45 -26.45 -67.44 -32.23
N PRO A 46 -26.55 -68.55 -31.46
CA PRO A 46 -27.36 -68.53 -30.25
C PRO A 46 -26.91 -67.32 -29.43
N LYS A 47 -27.86 -66.46 -29.11
CA LYS A 47 -27.68 -65.34 -28.20
C LYS A 47 -27.19 -65.95 -26.91
N GLU A 48 -25.88 -65.92 -26.68
CA GLU A 48 -25.32 -66.28 -25.37
C GLU A 48 -26.01 -65.34 -24.39
N GLU A 49 -26.99 -65.87 -23.65
CA GLU A 49 -27.54 -65.18 -22.50
C GLU A 49 -26.33 -64.79 -21.66
N PRO A 50 -26.11 -63.48 -21.42
CA PRO A 50 -25.03 -63.09 -20.54
C PRO A 50 -25.31 -63.78 -19.21
N LYS A 51 -24.52 -64.82 -18.90
CA LYS A 51 -24.54 -65.49 -17.61
C LYS A 51 -24.61 -64.36 -16.60
N SER A 52 -25.72 -64.29 -15.86
CA SER A 52 -25.97 -63.25 -14.87
C SER A 52 -24.91 -63.40 -13.80
N GLY A 53 -23.77 -62.78 -14.06
CA GLY A 53 -22.62 -62.78 -13.19
C GLY A 53 -23.02 -62.02 -11.96
N SER A 54 -23.38 -62.76 -10.91
CA SER A 54 -23.30 -62.42 -9.50
C SER A 54 -23.21 -60.91 -9.24
N GLY A 55 -24.35 -60.25 -9.02
CA GLY A 55 -24.44 -58.84 -8.64
C GLY A 55 -23.59 -58.45 -7.41
N MET A 56 -23.06 -59.44 -6.68
CA MET A 56 -22.05 -59.27 -5.63
C MET A 56 -20.79 -58.54 -6.11
N GLY A 57 -20.33 -58.78 -7.36
CA GLY A 57 -19.10 -58.16 -7.87
C GLY A 57 -19.21 -56.65 -8.05
N TRP A 58 -20.38 -56.18 -8.53
CA TRP A 58 -20.65 -54.75 -8.66
C TRP A 58 -20.78 -54.04 -7.30
N LEU A 59 -21.38 -54.70 -6.31
CA LEU A 59 -21.52 -54.15 -4.96
C LEU A 59 -20.17 -53.98 -4.27
N VAL A 60 -19.27 -54.97 -4.37
CA VAL A 60 -17.89 -54.85 -3.85
C VAL A 60 -17.13 -53.73 -4.55
N PHE A 61 -17.24 -53.63 -5.87
CA PHE A 61 -16.62 -52.53 -6.63
C PHE A 61 -17.14 -51.16 -6.20
N ALA A 62 -18.46 -51.01 -6.03
CA ALA A 62 -19.06 -49.76 -5.59
C ALA A 62 -18.56 -49.35 -4.19
N ILE A 63 -18.44 -50.29 -3.26
CA ILE A 63 -17.91 -50.02 -1.91
C ILE A 63 -16.44 -49.57 -1.98
N VAL A 64 -15.60 -50.26 -2.76
CA VAL A 64 -14.19 -49.88 -2.93
C VAL A 64 -14.05 -48.48 -3.51
N VAL A 65 -14.87 -48.13 -4.52
CA VAL A 65 -14.88 -46.78 -5.10
C VAL A 65 -15.32 -45.74 -4.08
N VAL A 66 -16.37 -45.99 -3.29
CA VAL A 66 -16.82 -45.07 -2.24
C VAL A 66 -15.76 -44.90 -1.15
N LEU A 67 -15.09 -45.96 -0.73
CA LEU A 67 -13.99 -45.89 0.24
C LEU A 67 -12.78 -45.14 -0.32
N ALA A 68 -12.42 -45.37 -1.58
CA ALA A 68 -11.33 -44.67 -2.25
C ALA A 68 -11.63 -43.17 -2.40
N LEU A 69 -12.85 -42.81 -2.80
CA LEU A 69 -13.31 -41.42 -2.87
C LEU A 69 -13.34 -40.78 -1.48
N GLY A 70 -13.79 -41.50 -0.47
CA GLY A 70 -13.75 -41.05 0.93
C GLY A 70 -12.32 -40.79 1.40
N ALA A 71 -11.42 -41.76 1.24
CA ALA A 71 -10.01 -41.62 1.61
C ALA A 71 -9.32 -40.47 0.85
N PHE A 72 -9.61 -40.32 -0.46
CA PHE A 72 -9.13 -39.21 -1.26
C PHE A 72 -9.63 -37.86 -0.72
N TRP A 73 -10.92 -37.76 -0.37
CA TRP A 73 -11.51 -36.56 0.21
C TRP A 73 -10.87 -36.17 1.55
N PHE A 74 -10.53 -37.17 2.40
CA PHE A 74 -9.82 -36.94 3.66
C PHE A 74 -8.34 -36.58 3.48
N ALA A 75 -7.68 -37.10 2.44
CA ALA A 75 -6.27 -36.81 2.14
C ALA A 75 -6.07 -35.46 1.43
N LEU A 76 -7.09 -34.96 0.73
CA LEU A 76 -7.03 -33.75 -0.09
C LEU A 76 -6.47 -32.51 0.65
N PRO A 77 -6.89 -32.18 1.89
CA PRO A 77 -6.35 -31.01 2.60
C PRO A 77 -4.85 -31.12 2.86
N PHE A 78 -4.34 -32.32 3.18
CA PHE A 78 -2.92 -32.55 3.43
C PHE A 78 -2.09 -32.37 2.16
N ILE A 79 -2.56 -32.93 1.04
CA ILE A 79 -1.89 -32.79 -0.27
C ILE A 79 -1.84 -31.32 -0.69
N LEU A 80 -2.93 -30.57 -0.49
CA LEU A 80 -2.98 -29.14 -0.79
C LEU A 80 -1.99 -28.35 0.07
N VAL A 81 -2.00 -28.56 1.39
CA VAL A 81 -1.08 -27.90 2.33
C VAL A 81 0.37 -28.16 1.93
N ASP A 82 0.75 -29.42 1.68
CA ASP A 82 2.12 -29.77 1.27
C ASP A 82 2.54 -29.09 -0.03
N ASN A 83 1.63 -28.99 -1.01
CA ASN A 83 1.91 -28.33 -2.28
C ASN A 83 2.05 -26.81 -2.12
N TYR A 84 1.24 -26.18 -1.26
CA TYR A 84 1.38 -24.76 -0.94
C TYR A 84 2.67 -24.47 -0.18
N VAL A 85 3.02 -25.28 0.82
CA VAL A 85 4.28 -25.14 1.57
C VAL A 85 5.48 -25.31 0.65
N LYS A 86 5.49 -26.32 -0.23
CA LYS A 86 6.56 -26.51 -1.22
C LYS A 86 6.67 -25.33 -2.19
N SER A 87 5.53 -24.80 -2.64
CA SER A 87 5.49 -23.66 -3.56
C SER A 87 5.96 -22.37 -2.89
N ALA A 88 5.55 -22.10 -1.65
CA ALA A 88 6.03 -20.97 -0.86
C ALA A 88 7.54 -21.05 -0.64
N ARG A 89 8.05 -22.25 -0.32
CA ARG A 89 9.48 -22.47 -0.13
C ARG A 89 10.30 -22.28 -1.40
N ALA A 90 9.74 -22.67 -2.55
CA ALA A 90 10.33 -22.38 -3.86
C ALA A 90 10.31 -20.88 -4.22
N ALA A 91 9.48 -20.08 -3.54
CA ALA A 91 9.45 -18.63 -3.62
C ALA A 91 10.28 -17.94 -2.52
N GLY A 92 11.03 -18.70 -1.72
CA GLY A 92 11.87 -18.17 -0.62
C GLY A 92 11.12 -17.83 0.67
N PHE A 93 9.93 -18.40 0.87
CA PHE A 93 9.13 -18.23 2.08
C PHE A 93 8.89 -19.56 2.81
N ASP A 94 9.08 -19.56 4.12
CA ASP A 94 8.62 -20.66 4.98
C ASP A 94 7.17 -20.38 5.39
N LEU A 95 6.27 -21.24 4.92
CA LEU A 95 4.83 -21.20 5.16
C LEU A 95 4.43 -22.27 6.18
N GLU A 96 3.76 -21.85 7.24
CA GLU A 96 3.13 -22.73 8.23
C GLU A 96 1.61 -22.50 8.19
N ILE A 97 0.85 -23.58 8.05
CA ILE A 97 -0.61 -23.56 8.04
C ILE A 97 -1.09 -24.43 9.20
N GLY A 98 -1.72 -23.82 10.20
CA GLY A 98 -2.22 -24.57 11.35
C GLY A 98 -3.36 -25.53 10.98
N ARG A 99 -4.31 -25.09 10.16
CA ARG A 99 -5.42 -25.94 9.69
C ARG A 99 -5.92 -25.50 8.32
N ALA A 100 -6.29 -26.47 7.47
CA ALA A 100 -6.95 -26.23 6.20
C ALA A 100 -8.37 -26.81 6.20
N GLN A 101 -9.32 -26.08 5.63
CA GLN A 101 -10.67 -26.53 5.35
C GLN A 101 -10.92 -26.36 3.84
N VAL A 102 -11.28 -27.44 3.18
CA VAL A 102 -11.49 -27.45 1.74
C VAL A 102 -12.98 -27.54 1.48
N SER A 103 -13.48 -26.62 0.65
CA SER A 103 -14.82 -26.69 0.07
C SER A 103 -14.74 -26.63 -1.45
N LEU A 104 -15.86 -26.89 -2.13
CA LEU A 104 -15.92 -26.81 -3.59
C LEU A 104 -15.69 -25.40 -4.16
N LYS A 105 -15.90 -24.35 -3.36
CA LYS A 105 -15.83 -22.94 -3.82
C LYS A 105 -14.70 -22.15 -3.18
N GLU A 106 -14.15 -22.64 -2.08
CA GLU A 106 -13.13 -21.93 -1.32
C GLU A 106 -12.28 -22.89 -0.50
N VAL A 107 -11.02 -22.52 -0.30
CA VAL A 107 -10.11 -23.17 0.66
C VAL A 107 -9.83 -22.17 1.77
N ARG A 108 -10.20 -22.51 3.00
CA ARG A 108 -9.91 -21.70 4.18
C ARG A 108 -8.67 -22.24 4.87
N LEU A 109 -7.66 -21.40 5.00
CA LEU A 109 -6.44 -21.66 5.76
C LEU A 109 -6.55 -20.88 7.07
N LEU A 110 -6.30 -21.54 8.19
CA LEU A 110 -6.39 -20.96 9.53
C LEU A 110 -5.02 -20.95 10.17
N ASN A 111 -4.72 -19.88 10.92
CA ASN A 111 -3.43 -19.64 11.58
C ASN A 111 -2.27 -19.76 10.58
N VAL A 112 -2.31 -18.95 9.53
CA VAL A 112 -1.26 -18.92 8.51
C VAL A 112 -0.11 -18.07 9.04
N THR A 113 1.10 -18.61 9.01
CA THR A 113 2.33 -17.86 9.30
C THR A 113 3.26 -17.98 8.10
N VAL A 114 3.75 -16.85 7.61
CA VAL A 114 4.74 -16.75 6.55
C VAL A 114 5.96 -16.06 7.13
N THR A 115 7.13 -16.65 6.93
CA THR A 115 8.42 -16.05 7.29
C THR A 115 9.34 -16.10 6.08
N SER A 116 10.30 -15.20 5.99
CA SER A 116 11.34 -15.25 4.97
C SER A 116 12.69 -15.17 5.67
N PRO A 117 13.58 -16.17 5.50
CA PRO A 117 14.93 -16.09 6.06
C PRO A 117 15.80 -15.05 5.36
N GLU A 118 15.42 -14.60 4.16
CA GLU A 118 16.17 -13.64 3.34
C GLU A 118 15.79 -12.18 3.63
N VAL A 119 14.63 -11.95 4.24
CA VAL A 119 14.16 -10.60 4.60
C VAL A 119 14.21 -10.42 6.12
N PRO A 120 15.12 -9.56 6.64
CA PRO A 120 15.30 -9.37 8.08
C PRO A 120 14.00 -9.02 8.82
N GLY A 121 13.72 -9.80 9.87
CA GLY A 121 12.55 -9.60 10.72
C GLY A 121 11.19 -9.80 10.04
N PHE A 122 11.15 -10.26 8.78
CA PHE A 122 9.89 -10.44 8.07
C PHE A 122 9.08 -11.60 8.64
N LYS A 123 7.89 -11.28 9.13
CA LYS A 123 6.93 -12.26 9.59
C LYS A 123 5.52 -11.76 9.32
N LEU A 124 4.76 -12.53 8.55
CA LEU A 124 3.35 -12.29 8.30
C LEU A 124 2.55 -13.38 9.01
N ARG A 125 1.56 -12.98 9.80
CA ARG A 125 0.56 -13.87 10.38
C ARG A 125 -0.81 -13.47 9.87
N ALA A 126 -1.65 -14.45 9.60
CA ALA A 126 -3.07 -14.22 9.30
C ALA A 126 -3.89 -15.24 10.07
N SER A 127 -4.90 -14.77 10.81
CA SER A 127 -5.78 -15.68 11.56
C SER A 127 -6.59 -16.55 10.60
N ASN A 128 -6.99 -15.99 9.47
CA ASN A 128 -7.64 -16.70 8.38
C ASN A 128 -7.16 -16.19 7.01
N ALA A 129 -7.09 -17.10 6.04
CA ALA A 129 -6.90 -16.79 4.64
C ALA A 129 -7.89 -17.64 3.83
N THR A 130 -8.78 -16.99 3.08
CA THR A 130 -9.78 -17.65 2.25
C THR A 130 -9.38 -17.53 0.79
N VAL A 131 -9.02 -18.64 0.17
CA VAL A 131 -8.74 -18.72 -1.25
C VAL A 131 -10.04 -19.02 -1.98
N VAL A 132 -10.55 -18.07 -2.75
CA VAL A 132 -11.76 -18.23 -3.55
C VAL A 132 -11.41 -18.98 -4.83
N LEU A 133 -12.18 -20.02 -5.15
CA LEU A 133 -11.96 -20.89 -6.31
C LEU A 133 -13.05 -20.70 -7.36
N SER A 134 -12.66 -20.82 -8.63
CA SER A 134 -13.57 -21.09 -9.76
C SER A 134 -13.11 -22.38 -10.43
N GLY A 135 -13.86 -23.46 -10.19
CA GLY A 135 -13.40 -24.81 -10.50
C GLY A 135 -12.19 -25.18 -9.62
N LEU A 136 -11.04 -25.43 -10.26
CA LEU A 136 -9.78 -25.76 -9.57
C LEU A 136 -8.77 -24.58 -9.55
N SER A 137 -9.16 -23.42 -10.08
CA SER A 137 -8.28 -22.25 -10.18
C SER A 137 -8.60 -21.22 -9.10
N ALA A 138 -7.55 -20.70 -8.45
CA ALA A 138 -7.68 -19.62 -7.48
C ALA A 138 -8.02 -18.30 -8.20
N GLN A 139 -9.12 -17.67 -7.80
CA GLN A 139 -9.58 -16.38 -8.34
C GLN A 139 -9.18 -15.22 -7.44
N GLY A 140 -9.15 -15.44 -6.13
CA GLY A 140 -8.80 -14.41 -5.17
C GLY A 140 -8.37 -14.99 -3.84
N VAL A 141 -7.71 -14.16 -3.03
CA VAL A 141 -7.36 -14.47 -1.64
C VAL A 141 -7.84 -13.35 -0.74
N ASP A 142 -8.69 -13.68 0.23
CA ASP A 142 -9.11 -12.74 1.27
C ASP A 142 -8.36 -13.10 2.57
N LEU A 143 -7.59 -12.17 3.10
CA LEU A 143 -6.82 -12.30 4.33
C LEU A 143 -7.54 -11.56 5.47
N GLY A 144 -7.71 -12.25 6.59
CA GLY A 144 -8.31 -11.70 7.81
C GLY A 144 -7.31 -11.66 8.97
N ASP A 145 -7.33 -10.55 9.70
CA ASP A 145 -6.52 -10.28 10.89
C ASP A 145 -5.03 -10.51 10.63
N VAL A 146 -4.51 -9.76 9.64
CA VAL A 146 -3.12 -9.84 9.22
C VAL A 146 -2.22 -9.09 10.22
N ASP A 147 -1.15 -9.71 10.71
CA ASP A 147 -0.10 -9.05 11.50
C ASP A 147 1.22 -9.19 10.75
N VAL A 148 1.75 -8.07 10.27
CA VAL A 148 3.03 -8.00 9.56
C VAL A 148 4.08 -7.42 10.48
N GLN A 149 5.23 -8.07 10.54
CA GLN A 149 6.41 -7.61 11.27
C GLN A 149 7.55 -7.44 10.28
N LEU A 150 8.26 -6.32 10.39
CA LEU A 150 9.42 -5.96 9.58
C LEU A 150 10.52 -5.39 10.49
N GLU A 151 11.78 -5.61 10.11
CA GLU A 151 12.93 -5.05 10.81
C GLU A 151 13.92 -4.44 9.81
N GLY A 152 14.47 -3.27 10.16
CA GLY A 152 15.50 -2.58 9.40
C GLY A 152 15.01 -1.35 8.67
N THR A 153 15.90 -0.69 7.92
CA THR A 153 15.58 0.53 7.17
C THR A 153 14.87 0.20 5.86
N PRO A 154 14.05 1.10 5.29
CA PRO A 154 13.40 0.92 3.99
C PRO A 154 14.35 0.47 2.87
N ALA A 155 15.56 1.03 2.81
CA ALA A 155 16.57 0.65 1.83
C ALA A 155 17.02 -0.81 2.00
N SER A 156 17.29 -1.24 3.24
CA SER A 156 17.69 -2.62 3.53
C SER A 156 16.58 -3.63 3.26
N VAL A 157 15.34 -3.32 3.63
CA VAL A 157 14.16 -4.15 3.39
C VAL A 157 13.89 -4.26 1.89
N GLN A 158 13.93 -3.14 1.15
CA GLN A 158 13.77 -3.14 -0.30
C GLN A 158 14.86 -3.95 -0.99
N GLN A 159 16.13 -3.79 -0.57
CA GLN A 159 17.24 -4.56 -1.11
C GLN A 159 17.06 -6.06 -0.87
N ALA A 160 16.62 -6.46 0.34
CA ALA A 160 16.34 -7.85 0.67
C ALA A 160 15.21 -8.43 -0.21
N PHE A 161 14.11 -7.71 -0.40
CA PHE A 161 13.04 -8.13 -1.31
C PHE A 161 13.49 -8.22 -2.77
N ASN A 162 14.34 -7.28 -3.23
CA ASN A 162 14.92 -7.34 -4.58
C ASN A 162 15.81 -8.58 -4.74
N GLN A 163 16.61 -8.91 -3.72
CA GLN A 163 17.46 -10.11 -3.74
C GLN A 163 16.61 -11.39 -3.74
N LEU A 164 15.58 -11.44 -2.91
CA LEU A 164 14.61 -12.54 -2.87
C LEU A 164 13.95 -12.75 -4.25
N ALA A 165 13.51 -11.67 -4.91
CA ALA A 165 12.89 -11.75 -6.23
C ALA A 165 13.84 -12.25 -7.33
N VAL A 166 15.14 -11.95 -7.22
CA VAL A 166 16.18 -12.44 -8.14
C VAL A 166 16.52 -13.91 -7.84
N ALA A 167 16.60 -14.29 -6.57
CA ALA A 167 16.94 -15.65 -6.14
C ALA A 167 15.80 -16.65 -6.41
N HIS A 168 14.55 -16.18 -6.32
CA HIS A 168 13.34 -16.99 -6.47
C HIS A 168 12.42 -16.39 -7.55
N PRO A 169 12.81 -16.43 -8.83
CA PRO A 169 12.01 -15.85 -9.89
C PRO A 169 10.64 -16.55 -9.97
N ALA A 170 9.58 -15.76 -10.13
CA ALA A 170 8.24 -16.30 -10.28
C ALA A 170 8.19 -17.28 -11.47
N PRO A 171 7.59 -18.47 -11.31
CA PRO A 171 7.53 -19.45 -12.38
C PRO A 171 6.73 -18.91 -13.56
N ALA A 172 7.39 -18.78 -14.72
CA ALA A 172 6.79 -18.24 -15.94
C ALA A 172 5.47 -18.96 -16.28
N GLY A 173 4.39 -18.18 -16.46
CA GLY A 173 3.08 -18.70 -16.87
C GLY A 173 2.28 -19.44 -15.80
N LYS A 174 2.70 -19.39 -14.52
CA LYS A 174 1.99 -20.02 -13.39
C LYS A 174 1.30 -19.04 -12.44
N ASP A 175 1.03 -17.81 -12.88
CA ASP A 175 0.30 -16.82 -12.07
C ASP A 175 -1.17 -17.20 -11.80
N GLY A 176 -1.59 -18.39 -12.24
CA GLY A 176 -2.78 -19.10 -11.77
C GLY A 176 -4.11 -18.43 -12.06
N GLY A 177 -4.09 -17.26 -12.69
CA GLY A 177 -5.26 -16.39 -12.81
C GLY A 177 -5.67 -15.76 -11.47
N LEU A 178 -4.75 -15.60 -10.51
CA LEU A 178 -5.08 -14.91 -9.25
C LEU A 178 -5.44 -13.45 -9.57
N GLY A 179 -6.72 -13.13 -9.50
CA GLY A 179 -7.26 -11.84 -9.91
C GLY A 179 -7.22 -10.78 -8.80
N ALA A 180 -7.27 -11.19 -7.53
CA ALA A 180 -7.30 -10.27 -6.40
C ALA A 180 -6.69 -10.83 -5.11
N VAL A 181 -6.09 -9.97 -4.31
CA VAL A 181 -5.75 -10.23 -2.90
C VAL A 181 -6.35 -9.11 -2.07
N ARG A 182 -7.13 -9.45 -1.05
CA ARG A 182 -7.75 -8.48 -0.15
C ARG A 182 -7.28 -8.70 1.28
N ILE A 183 -7.11 -7.61 2.00
CA ILE A 183 -6.81 -7.57 3.42
C ILE A 183 -7.98 -6.86 4.08
N ASN A 184 -8.75 -7.59 4.89
CA ASN A 184 -9.96 -7.05 5.53
C ASN A 184 -9.64 -6.32 6.84
N SER A 185 -8.59 -6.76 7.52
CA SER A 185 -8.11 -6.16 8.77
C SER A 185 -6.64 -6.52 8.92
N GLY A 186 -5.85 -5.57 9.41
CA GLY A 186 -4.45 -5.84 9.69
C GLY A 186 -3.77 -4.85 10.62
N HIS A 187 -2.59 -5.28 11.02
CA HIS A 187 -1.62 -4.60 11.86
C HIS A 187 -0.25 -4.74 11.20
N VAL A 188 0.53 -3.67 11.19
CA VAL A 188 1.93 -3.68 10.74
C VAL A 188 2.77 -3.12 11.87
N SER A 189 3.82 -3.84 12.25
CA SER A 189 4.89 -3.35 13.12
C SER A 189 6.20 -3.35 12.34
N TRP A 190 6.84 -2.19 12.27
CA TRP A 190 8.13 -2.04 11.62
C TRP A 190 9.12 -1.50 12.64
N THR A 191 10.12 -2.31 12.97
CA THR A 191 11.20 -1.95 13.89
C THR A 191 12.39 -1.35 13.14
N ALA A 192 12.92 -0.27 13.67
CA ALA A 192 14.05 0.49 13.12
C ALA A 192 13.89 1.03 11.68
N PRO A 193 12.69 1.51 11.24
CA PRO A 193 12.52 2.05 9.89
C PRO A 193 13.39 3.30 9.65
N PHE A 194 13.69 4.08 10.69
CA PHE A 194 14.55 5.26 10.62
C PHE A 194 15.83 5.09 11.46
N GLY A 195 16.27 3.84 11.65
CA GLY A 195 17.42 3.49 12.48
C GLY A 195 17.05 3.01 13.89
N THR A 196 18.06 2.64 14.67
CA THR A 196 17.89 1.97 15.97
C THR A 196 17.01 2.76 16.94
N GLY A 197 16.10 2.05 17.63
CA GLY A 197 15.19 2.62 18.62
C GLY A 197 13.94 3.28 18.04
N THR A 198 13.81 3.36 16.71
CA THR A 198 12.59 3.83 16.06
C THR A 198 11.61 2.68 15.83
N SER A 199 10.32 2.95 15.88
CA SER A 199 9.29 1.99 15.45
C SER A 199 8.17 2.69 14.70
N LEU A 200 7.54 1.98 13.78
CA LEU A 200 6.32 2.39 13.10
C LEU A 200 5.26 1.31 13.32
N GLU A 201 4.09 1.74 13.75
CA GLU A 201 2.95 0.87 13.99
C GLU A 201 1.75 1.35 13.19
N GLY A 202 1.20 0.47 12.36
CA GLY A 202 -0.03 0.68 11.60
C GLY A 202 -1.11 -0.28 12.08
N SER A 203 -2.35 0.19 12.21
CA SER A 203 -3.50 -0.65 12.61
C SER A 203 -4.74 -0.29 11.80
N ALA A 204 -5.71 -1.20 11.81
CA ALA A 204 -6.90 -1.14 10.96
C ALA A 204 -6.51 -0.98 9.48
N ILE A 205 -5.64 -1.88 9.04
CA ILE A 205 -5.15 -1.93 7.65
C ILE A 205 -6.15 -2.67 6.79
N GLU A 206 -6.62 -2.02 5.75
CA GLU A 206 -7.44 -2.59 4.69
C GLU A 206 -6.66 -2.48 3.38
N GLY A 207 -6.74 -3.49 2.53
CA GLY A 207 -5.98 -3.51 1.30
C GLY A 207 -6.67 -4.29 0.18
N ASP A 208 -6.49 -3.84 -1.04
CA ASP A 208 -6.90 -4.55 -2.25
C ASP A 208 -5.75 -4.48 -3.26
N VAL A 209 -5.33 -5.66 -3.73
CA VAL A 209 -4.41 -5.83 -4.83
C VAL A 209 -5.19 -6.50 -5.94
N THR A 210 -5.33 -5.87 -7.09
CA THR A 210 -6.10 -6.43 -8.21
C THR A 210 -5.29 -6.45 -9.49
N ALA A 211 -5.55 -7.43 -10.35
CA ALA A 211 -5.03 -7.44 -11.70
C ALA A 211 -6.07 -6.79 -12.64
N LYS A 212 -5.84 -5.55 -13.12
CA LYS A 212 -6.77 -4.87 -14.03
C LYS A 212 -6.27 -4.90 -15.49
N GLY A 213 -7.18 -5.19 -16.42
CA GLY A 213 -6.93 -4.96 -17.85
C GLY A 213 -5.71 -5.65 -18.46
N GLY A 214 -5.36 -6.86 -18.00
CA GLY A 214 -4.18 -7.60 -18.46
C GLY A 214 -2.86 -7.24 -17.77
N ARG A 215 -2.89 -6.34 -16.77
CA ARG A 215 -1.76 -6.08 -15.86
C ARG A 215 -1.54 -7.25 -14.91
N VAL A 216 -0.33 -7.36 -14.38
CA VAL A 216 0.02 -8.39 -13.39
C VAL A 216 -0.47 -7.98 -12.01
N LEU A 217 -0.72 -8.97 -11.15
CA LEU A 217 -1.07 -8.72 -9.76
C LEU A 217 0.04 -7.89 -9.07
N GLY A 218 -0.34 -6.81 -8.40
CA GLY A 218 0.59 -5.90 -7.72
C GLY A 218 0.87 -4.60 -8.48
N ASP A 219 0.48 -4.49 -9.75
CA ASP A 219 0.50 -3.22 -10.49
C ASP A 219 -0.60 -2.27 -10.01
N ASP A 220 -1.74 -2.81 -9.58
CA ASP A 220 -2.82 -2.05 -8.97
C ASP A 220 -2.95 -2.46 -7.49
N LEU A 221 -2.65 -1.52 -6.60
CA LEU A 221 -2.66 -1.68 -5.15
C LEU A 221 -3.40 -0.51 -4.53
N HIS A 222 -4.20 -0.77 -3.51
CA HIS A 222 -4.76 0.26 -2.66
C HIS A 222 -4.77 -0.23 -1.22
N VAL A 223 -4.08 0.47 -0.33
CA VAL A 223 -3.95 0.13 1.09
C VAL A 223 -4.31 1.37 1.91
N VAL A 224 -5.26 1.22 2.82
CA VAL A 224 -5.66 2.25 3.76
C VAL A 224 -5.35 1.77 5.16
N THR A 225 -4.87 2.68 6.00
CA THR A 225 -4.61 2.42 7.42
C THR A 225 -5.44 3.38 8.26
N GLY A 226 -6.16 2.85 9.25
CA GLY A 226 -6.98 3.66 10.15
C GLY A 226 -6.14 4.46 11.15
N VAL A 227 -5.01 3.90 11.59
CA VAL A 227 -4.08 4.57 12.52
C VAL A 227 -2.64 4.19 12.22
N VAL A 228 -1.78 5.20 12.07
CA VAL A 228 -0.32 5.10 12.01
C VAL A 228 0.29 5.86 13.17
N ARG A 229 1.26 5.25 13.84
CA ARG A 229 2.10 5.87 14.87
C ARG A 229 3.56 5.65 14.56
N ILE A 230 4.37 6.64 14.87
CA ILE A 230 5.84 6.55 14.76
C ILE A 230 6.41 6.86 16.14
N THR A 231 7.20 5.95 16.69
CA THR A 231 7.94 6.22 17.92
C THR A 231 9.38 6.54 17.58
N ALA A 232 9.83 7.72 17.98
CA ALA A 232 11.19 8.19 17.74
C ALA A 232 12.14 7.75 18.87
N GLY A 233 13.19 7.02 18.48
CA GLY A 233 14.40 6.64 19.21
C GLY A 233 14.52 6.98 20.71
N ALA A 234 15.61 7.68 21.03
CA ALA A 234 16.05 7.92 22.41
C ALA A 234 15.04 8.67 23.28
N THR A 235 14.15 9.46 22.67
CA THR A 235 13.11 10.21 23.37
C THR A 235 11.88 9.35 23.69
N ARG A 236 11.70 8.22 22.99
CA ARG A 236 10.49 7.37 22.99
C ARG A 236 9.21 8.17 22.74
N GLU A 237 9.33 9.24 21.97
CA GLU A 237 8.20 10.11 21.71
C GLU A 237 7.37 9.57 20.55
N THR A 238 6.05 9.48 20.74
CA THR A 238 5.13 8.93 19.75
C THR A 238 4.46 10.05 18.97
N TRP A 239 4.59 9.98 17.64
CA TRP A 239 3.94 10.81 16.65
C TRP A 239 2.72 10.06 16.10
N GLY A 240 1.68 10.79 15.69
CA GLY A 240 0.37 10.23 15.37
C GLY A 240 -0.62 10.30 16.54
N PRO A 241 -1.83 9.75 16.40
CA PRO A 241 -2.29 8.87 15.31
C PRO A 241 -2.58 9.60 14.00
N TRP A 242 -2.18 9.01 12.87
CA TRP A 242 -2.46 9.51 11.52
C TRP A 242 -3.18 8.46 10.66
N LYS A 243 -3.75 8.84 9.52
CA LYS A 243 -4.25 7.89 8.51
C LYS A 243 -3.32 7.92 7.30
N LEU A 244 -2.95 6.75 6.79
CA LEU A 244 -2.21 6.62 5.53
C LEU A 244 -3.07 5.89 4.50
N ASP A 245 -3.22 6.49 3.33
CA ASP A 245 -3.84 5.94 2.12
C ASP A 245 -2.75 5.83 1.05
N LEU A 246 -2.42 4.60 0.66
CA LEU A 246 -1.39 4.26 -0.31
C LEU A 246 -2.03 3.58 -1.52
N GLY A 247 -1.91 4.21 -2.68
CA GLY A 247 -2.32 3.68 -3.96
C GLY A 247 -1.14 3.44 -4.90
N ARG A 248 -1.25 2.41 -5.71
CA ARG A 248 -0.46 2.20 -6.91
C ARG A 248 -1.42 1.97 -8.08
N ASP A 249 -1.23 2.69 -9.17
CA ASP A 249 -1.92 2.49 -10.45
C ASP A 249 -0.85 2.32 -11.53
N ALA A 250 -0.69 1.09 -11.99
CA ALA A 250 0.43 0.64 -12.81
C ALA A 250 1.80 0.93 -12.18
N ALA A 251 2.47 1.98 -12.64
CA ALA A 251 3.79 2.39 -12.14
C ALA A 251 3.73 3.72 -11.37
N THR A 252 2.53 4.31 -11.22
CA THR A 252 2.34 5.54 -10.44
C THR A 252 2.03 5.17 -9.00
N TRP A 253 2.79 5.70 -8.06
CA TRP A 253 2.51 5.58 -6.64
C TRP A 253 1.89 6.88 -6.11
N LYS A 254 0.94 6.75 -5.20
CA LYS A 254 0.35 7.87 -4.48
C LYS A 254 0.24 7.49 -3.01
N ALA A 255 0.80 8.30 -2.13
CA ALA A 255 0.67 8.16 -0.69
C ALA A 255 0.04 9.45 -0.14
N LYS A 256 -1.05 9.34 0.60
CA LYS A 256 -1.73 10.44 1.27
C LYS A 256 -1.73 10.16 2.78
N LEU A 257 -1.07 11.02 3.54
CA LEU A 257 -1.07 11.01 4.99
C LEU A 257 -2.00 12.10 5.51
N SER A 258 -3.05 11.73 6.22
CA SER A 258 -3.91 12.68 6.96
C SER A 258 -3.44 12.75 8.41
N LEU A 259 -3.02 13.95 8.84
CA LEU A 259 -2.53 14.21 10.20
C LEU A 259 -3.65 14.39 11.22
N ASP A 260 -4.88 14.64 10.75
CA ASP A 260 -6.07 14.62 11.59
C ASP A 260 -6.90 13.37 11.28
N PRO A 261 -6.86 12.33 12.13
CA PRO A 261 -7.63 11.12 11.90
C PRO A 261 -9.14 11.32 12.14
N THR A 262 -9.56 12.45 12.71
CA THR A 262 -10.98 12.79 12.86
C THR A 262 -11.53 13.54 11.64
N ASP A 263 -10.65 13.90 10.68
CA ASP A 263 -10.98 14.68 9.49
C ASP A 263 -11.71 16.00 9.82
N THR A 264 -11.48 16.56 11.02
CA THR A 264 -12.05 17.85 11.45
C THR A 264 -11.34 19.03 10.80
N VAL A 265 -10.05 18.88 10.50
CA VAL A 265 -9.24 19.88 9.80
C VAL A 265 -8.56 19.20 8.61
N PRO A 266 -8.63 19.78 7.39
CA PRO A 266 -7.99 19.20 6.21
C PRO A 266 -6.47 19.37 6.31
N SER A 267 -5.83 18.47 7.06
CA SER A 267 -4.40 18.42 7.28
C SER A 267 -3.81 17.19 6.60
N THR A 268 -3.39 17.36 5.36
CA THR A 268 -2.96 16.26 4.49
C THR A 268 -1.61 16.54 3.84
N LEU A 269 -0.79 15.50 3.75
CA LEU A 269 0.41 15.41 2.94
C LEU A 269 0.17 14.39 1.84
N THR A 270 0.38 14.75 0.58
CA THR A 270 0.26 13.84 -0.56
C THR A 270 1.60 13.76 -1.28
N LEU A 271 2.15 12.56 -1.39
CA LEU A 271 3.28 12.24 -2.26
C LEU A 271 2.76 11.46 -3.47
N THR A 272 3.12 11.89 -4.67
CA THR A 272 2.90 11.13 -5.91
C THR A 272 4.25 10.87 -6.55
N VAL A 273 4.52 9.63 -6.97
CA VAL A 273 5.72 9.24 -7.70
C VAL A 273 5.28 8.68 -9.04
N SER A 274 5.70 9.34 -10.12
CA SER A 274 5.39 8.98 -11.49
C SER A 274 6.35 7.90 -12.02
N PRO A 275 5.96 7.16 -13.07
CA PRO A 275 6.79 6.11 -13.66
C PRO A 275 8.15 6.59 -14.20
N ASP A 276 8.23 7.86 -14.60
CA ASP A 276 9.45 8.50 -15.09
C ASP A 276 10.40 8.95 -13.96
N GLY A 277 10.07 8.62 -12.71
CA GLY A 277 10.81 9.05 -11.53
C GLY A 277 10.43 10.45 -11.04
N GLY A 278 9.50 11.13 -11.72
CA GLY A 278 8.96 12.41 -11.26
C GLY A 278 8.28 12.27 -9.90
N ARG A 279 8.37 13.29 -9.06
CA ARG A 279 7.77 13.33 -7.72
C ARG A 279 6.94 14.59 -7.57
N ASN A 280 5.78 14.48 -6.95
CA ASN A 280 4.97 15.62 -6.55
C ASN A 280 4.63 15.48 -5.06
N VAL A 281 4.91 16.51 -4.27
CA VAL A 281 4.61 16.59 -2.84
C VAL A 281 3.71 17.79 -2.63
N ASP A 282 2.50 17.55 -2.16
CA ASP A 282 1.54 18.58 -1.79
C ASP A 282 1.21 18.43 -0.31
N ALA A 283 1.59 19.40 0.51
CA ALA A 283 1.25 19.49 1.93
C ALA A 283 0.30 20.67 2.14
N LYS A 284 -0.80 20.44 2.84
CA LYS A 284 -1.67 21.48 3.39
C LYS A 284 -2.07 21.02 4.77
N VAL A 285 -1.45 21.61 5.78
CA VAL A 285 -1.60 21.23 7.18
C VAL A 285 -1.84 22.51 7.97
N ALA A 286 -2.94 22.54 8.71
CA ALA A 286 -3.25 23.64 9.60
C ALA A 286 -3.91 23.06 10.85
N GLY A 287 -3.44 23.39 12.04
CA GLY A 287 -4.11 22.95 13.26
C GLY A 287 -3.23 22.93 14.49
N PRO A 288 -3.81 22.75 15.69
CA PRO A 288 -3.04 22.58 16.92
C PRO A 288 -2.16 21.32 16.83
N LEU A 289 -0.90 21.42 17.28
CA LEU A 289 0.05 20.30 17.26
C LEU A 289 -0.52 19.03 17.89
N LYS A 290 -1.26 19.17 19.00
CA LYS A 290 -1.94 18.06 19.68
C LYS A 290 -2.94 17.34 18.77
N THR A 291 -3.75 18.08 18.01
CA THR A 291 -4.73 17.51 17.07
C THR A 291 -4.03 16.84 15.90
N LEU A 292 -2.90 17.39 15.45
CA LEU A 292 -2.10 16.85 14.36
C LEU A 292 -1.24 15.65 14.77
N GLY A 293 -1.28 15.21 16.04
CA GLY A 293 -0.43 14.13 16.53
C GLY A 293 1.07 14.46 16.45
N VAL A 294 1.44 15.75 16.50
CA VAL A 294 2.82 16.21 16.46
C VAL A 294 3.24 16.63 17.87
N PRO A 295 4.29 16.03 18.45
CA PRO A 295 4.75 16.41 19.76
C PRO A 295 5.38 17.81 19.76
N PRO A 296 5.06 18.70 20.73
CA PRO A 296 5.66 20.03 20.78
C PRO A 296 7.18 20.04 20.93
N ARG A 297 7.76 19.00 21.54
CA ARG A 297 9.21 18.85 21.72
C ARG A 297 9.96 18.67 20.41
N ALA A 298 9.28 18.26 19.33
CA ALA A 298 9.84 18.25 17.99
C ALA A 298 10.35 19.63 17.54
N PHE A 299 9.86 20.71 18.17
CA PHE A 299 10.25 22.10 17.89
C PHE A 299 11.17 22.69 18.96
N GLY A 300 11.94 21.87 19.69
CA GLY A 300 13.00 22.36 20.58
C GLY A 300 12.51 23.25 21.74
N GLY A 301 11.24 23.10 22.16
CA GLY A 301 10.63 23.90 23.23
C GLY A 301 10.01 25.23 22.77
N LEU A 302 10.08 25.56 21.48
CA LEU A 302 9.40 26.74 20.91
C LEU A 302 7.88 26.56 20.84
N ALA A 303 7.43 25.31 20.84
CA ALA A 303 6.02 24.97 20.77
C ALA A 303 5.52 24.37 22.08
N ASN A 304 4.22 24.51 22.31
CA ASN A 304 3.48 23.81 23.34
C ASN A 304 2.25 23.12 22.72
N GLU A 305 1.42 22.45 23.53
CA GLU A 305 0.23 21.74 23.02
C GLU A 305 -0.79 22.65 22.31
N ARG A 306 -0.73 23.96 22.56
CA ARG A 306 -1.59 25.01 21.98
C ARG A 306 -0.91 25.73 20.82
N THR A 307 0.25 25.30 20.36
CA THR A 307 0.85 25.87 19.14
C THR A 307 0.07 25.36 17.93
N MET A 308 -0.31 26.27 17.06
CA MET A 308 -0.83 25.99 15.72
C MET A 308 0.35 25.79 14.79
N LEU A 309 0.31 24.69 14.03
CA LEU A 309 1.17 24.47 12.89
C LEU A 309 0.40 24.88 11.64
N HIS A 310 1.06 25.64 10.77
CA HIS A 310 0.61 25.89 9.41
C HIS A 310 1.74 25.47 8.47
N LEU A 311 1.52 24.42 7.68
CA LEU A 311 2.47 23.93 6.70
C LEU A 311 1.77 23.87 5.35
N GLU A 312 2.23 24.67 4.41
CA GLU A 312 1.85 24.57 3.01
C GLU A 312 3.08 24.25 2.19
N THR A 313 3.03 23.23 1.36
CA THR A 313 4.15 22.87 0.50
C THR A 313 3.62 22.37 -0.81
N THR A 314 4.19 22.85 -1.91
CA THR A 314 4.03 22.24 -3.21
C THR A 314 5.43 22.05 -3.79
N TYR A 315 5.79 20.81 -4.08
CA TYR A 315 7.08 20.47 -4.65
C TYR A 315 6.87 19.49 -5.79
N ARG A 316 7.38 19.83 -6.96
CA ARG A 316 7.34 19.00 -8.15
C ARG A 316 8.76 18.85 -8.68
N SER A 317 9.18 17.61 -8.84
CA SER A 317 10.41 17.27 -9.55
C SER A 317 10.11 16.36 -10.73
N ASP A 318 10.73 16.63 -11.85
CA ASP A 318 10.94 15.69 -12.94
C ASP A 318 12.45 15.39 -13.05
N PRO A 319 12.89 14.44 -13.89
CA PRO A 319 14.32 14.09 -14.01
C PRO A 319 15.25 15.25 -14.42
N LYS A 320 14.72 16.38 -14.89
CA LYS A 320 15.47 17.54 -15.39
C LYS A 320 15.26 18.81 -14.58
N VAL A 321 14.11 18.96 -13.94
CA VAL A 321 13.68 20.20 -13.30
C VAL A 321 13.04 19.90 -11.96
N ALA A 322 13.45 20.63 -10.93
CA ALA A 322 12.77 20.64 -9.64
C ALA A 322 12.26 22.05 -9.34
N GLN A 323 10.99 22.14 -8.95
CA GLN A 323 10.35 23.37 -8.53
C GLN A 323 9.58 23.13 -7.24
N GLY A 324 9.64 24.06 -6.32
CA GLY A 324 8.78 23.98 -5.15
C GLY A 324 8.70 25.25 -4.35
N GLN A 325 7.66 25.32 -3.54
CA GLN A 325 7.48 26.31 -2.50
C GLN A 325 7.10 25.60 -1.21
N ALA A 326 7.66 26.06 -0.10
CA ALA A 326 7.27 25.61 1.22
C ALA A 326 7.01 26.84 2.09
N PHE A 327 5.99 26.75 2.94
CA PHE A 327 5.69 27.65 4.02
C PHE A 327 5.57 26.82 5.30
N LEU A 328 6.35 27.14 6.32
CA LEU A 328 6.17 26.61 7.67
C LEU A 328 5.89 27.77 8.62
N GLY A 329 4.78 27.68 9.35
CA GLY A 329 4.26 28.61 10.32
C GLY A 329 4.09 27.92 11.66
N LEU A 330 4.62 28.48 12.74
CA LEU A 330 4.27 28.12 14.11
C LEU A 330 3.68 29.34 14.78
N SER A 331 2.41 29.29 15.19
CA SER A 331 1.78 30.41 15.91
C SER A 331 1.14 29.93 17.21
N PRO A 332 1.19 30.70 18.29
CA PRO A 332 0.44 30.36 19.49
C PRO A 332 -1.05 30.62 19.27
N ILE A 333 -1.90 29.90 20.01
CA ILE A 333 -3.33 30.25 20.11
C ILE A 333 -3.54 31.58 20.90
N ALA A 334 -2.51 32.21 21.51
CA ALA A 334 -2.59 33.48 22.24
C ALA A 334 -1.30 34.33 22.20
N ASP A 335 -1.42 35.67 22.23
CA ASP A 335 -0.51 36.83 22.04
C ASP A 335 0.99 36.81 22.50
N THR A 336 1.61 35.68 22.85
CA THR A 336 2.94 35.65 23.49
C THR A 336 3.99 34.71 22.88
N ALA A 337 3.74 34.09 21.73
CA ALA A 337 4.73 33.21 21.10
C ALA A 337 5.25 33.68 19.74
N VAL A 338 6.41 33.14 19.41
CA VAL A 338 7.16 33.29 18.16
C VAL A 338 6.25 32.91 16.99
N ASP A 339 6.14 33.76 15.98
CA ASP A 339 5.48 33.47 14.71
C ASP A 339 6.55 33.12 13.67
N LEU A 340 6.99 31.88 13.68
CA LEU A 340 8.05 31.45 12.77
C LEU A 340 7.44 31.19 11.40
N GLY A 341 7.60 32.13 10.47
CA GLY A 341 7.40 31.92 9.04
C GLY A 341 8.69 31.39 8.39
N LEU A 342 8.56 30.48 7.45
CA LEU A 342 9.66 30.09 6.56
C LEU A 342 9.07 29.88 5.19
N GLN A 343 9.16 30.89 4.34
CA GLN A 343 8.92 30.71 2.92
C GLN A 343 10.22 30.31 2.23
N GLY A 344 10.14 29.43 1.23
CA GLY A 344 11.25 29.17 0.34
C GLY A 344 10.73 28.81 -1.04
N ARG A 345 11.46 29.22 -2.09
CA ARG A 345 11.20 28.83 -3.47
C ARG A 345 12.43 28.15 -4.03
N VAL A 346 12.24 27.01 -4.68
CA VAL A 346 13.27 26.28 -5.40
C VAL A 346 12.93 26.31 -6.87
N GLU A 347 13.90 26.71 -7.71
CA GLU A 347 13.86 26.53 -9.16
C GLU A 347 15.21 25.99 -9.62
N GLU A 348 15.24 24.76 -10.11
CA GLU A 348 16.47 24.08 -10.44
C GLU A 348 16.38 23.39 -11.80
N ARG A 349 17.42 23.55 -12.63
CA ARG A 349 17.59 22.89 -13.93
C ARG A 349 18.56 21.68 -13.89
N ASP A 350 19.18 21.42 -12.74
CA ASP A 350 20.06 20.25 -12.53
C ASP A 350 19.88 19.69 -11.11
N PRO A 351 19.13 18.58 -10.91
CA PRO A 351 18.84 18.04 -9.58
C PRO A 351 20.06 17.51 -8.82
N LYS A 352 21.25 17.50 -9.42
CA LYS A 352 22.52 17.10 -8.78
C LYS A 352 23.39 18.29 -8.35
N GLY A 353 22.94 19.52 -8.60
CA GLY A 353 23.64 20.75 -8.25
C GLY A 353 23.64 21.07 -6.75
N PRO A 354 24.64 21.79 -6.22
CA PRO A 354 24.74 22.07 -4.80
C PRO A 354 23.79 23.19 -4.37
N THR A 355 23.15 22.99 -3.22
CA THR A 355 22.73 24.02 -2.25
C THR A 355 21.75 25.08 -2.77
N ARG A 356 20.46 24.91 -2.45
CA ARG A 356 19.36 25.78 -2.90
C ARG A 356 19.23 26.99 -1.99
N THR A 357 19.43 28.20 -2.49
CA THR A 357 19.18 29.40 -1.69
C THR A 357 17.68 29.66 -1.55
N PHE A 358 17.23 30.02 -0.36
CA PHE A 358 15.87 30.51 -0.14
C PHE A 358 15.87 31.83 0.60
N ASP A 359 14.83 32.61 0.35
CA ASP A 359 14.47 33.82 1.09
C ASP A 359 13.22 33.51 1.91
N GLY A 360 13.27 33.74 3.23
CA GLY A 360 12.15 33.59 4.14
C GLY A 360 12.14 34.71 5.18
N ASP A 361 11.22 34.66 6.14
CA ASP A 361 11.11 35.68 7.19
C ASP A 361 10.71 35.06 8.53
N VAL A 362 11.48 35.29 9.60
CA VAL A 362 11.08 34.92 10.97
C VAL A 362 10.44 36.10 11.64
N ALA A 363 9.23 35.92 12.19
CA ALA A 363 8.64 36.86 13.11
C ALA A 363 8.73 36.37 14.57
N VAL A 364 9.16 37.25 15.48
CA VAL A 364 9.09 37.01 16.92
C VAL A 364 8.28 38.15 17.52
N GLY A 365 7.00 37.91 17.81
CA GLY A 365 6.07 38.97 18.18
C GLY A 365 5.82 39.93 17.01
N THR A 366 6.04 41.23 17.21
CA THR A 366 5.82 42.25 16.17
C THR A 366 7.01 42.49 15.25
N VAL A 367 8.12 41.77 15.45
CA VAL A 367 9.38 42.01 14.72
C VAL A 367 9.58 40.89 13.71
N SER A 368 9.62 41.22 12.42
CA SER A 368 9.96 40.31 11.32
C SER A 368 11.38 40.57 10.82
N HIS A 369 12.13 39.50 10.57
CA HIS A 369 13.49 39.53 10.05
C HIS A 369 13.61 38.62 8.84
N ALA A 370 14.21 39.12 7.76
CA ALA A 370 14.54 38.29 6.61
C ALA A 370 15.56 37.20 6.99
N LEU A 371 15.25 35.98 6.59
CA LEU A 371 16.15 34.85 6.55
C LEU A 371 16.65 34.63 5.14
N THR A 372 17.93 34.36 5.05
CA THR A 372 18.54 33.78 3.85
C THR A 372 19.18 32.48 4.26
N GLY A 373 18.94 31.43 3.51
CA GLY A 373 19.44 30.12 3.88
C GLY A 373 19.64 29.20 2.71
N THR A 374 20.02 27.98 3.03
CA THR A 374 20.23 26.93 2.07
C THR A 374 19.41 25.69 2.41
N PHE A 375 18.68 25.18 1.43
CA PHE A 375 18.09 23.84 1.47
C PHE A 375 18.96 22.87 0.67
N THR A 376 19.25 21.72 1.25
CA THR A 376 19.84 20.58 0.56
C THR A 376 18.85 19.43 0.64
N LEU A 377 18.40 18.96 -0.52
CA LEU A 377 17.59 17.76 -0.62
C LEU A 377 18.50 16.65 -1.15
N GLY A 378 18.84 15.69 -0.30
CA GLY A 378 19.48 14.44 -0.71
C GLY A 378 18.46 13.37 -1.08
N ASP A 379 18.96 12.20 -1.46
CA ASP A 379 18.10 11.04 -1.80
C ASP A 379 17.26 10.56 -0.61
N ASP A 380 17.82 10.69 0.60
CA ASP A 380 17.27 10.20 1.87
C ASP A 380 17.22 11.27 2.97
N TYR A 381 17.56 12.52 2.65
CA TYR A 381 17.55 13.60 3.64
C TYR A 381 17.10 14.95 3.13
N LEU A 382 16.58 15.74 4.06
CA LEU A 382 16.37 17.17 3.89
C LEU A 382 17.23 17.88 4.94
N ALA A 383 18.10 18.78 4.48
CA ALA A 383 18.86 19.70 5.30
C ALA A 383 18.40 21.14 5.03
N CYS A 384 18.10 21.92 6.06
CA CYS A 384 17.93 23.37 6.00
C CYS A 384 19.00 24.04 6.86
N ASP A 385 19.70 25.06 6.37
CA ASP A 385 20.51 26.00 7.16
C ASP A 385 20.01 27.42 6.85
N ALA A 386 19.21 28.00 7.75
CA ALA A 386 18.73 29.37 7.61
C ALA A 386 19.55 30.32 8.48
N ARG A 387 19.86 31.53 7.97
CA ARG A 387 20.52 32.59 8.72
C ARG A 387 19.80 33.92 8.57
N GLY A 388 19.54 34.58 9.70
CA GLY A 388 18.96 35.92 9.75
C GLY A 388 19.66 36.79 10.77
N ARG A 389 19.69 38.10 10.52
CA ARG A 389 20.17 39.09 11.49
C ARG A 389 19.03 39.55 12.38
N TYR A 390 19.17 39.38 13.69
CA TYR A 390 18.21 39.84 14.67
C TYR A 390 18.66 41.16 15.33
N GLY A 391 18.00 42.26 14.95
CA GLY A 391 18.19 43.61 15.49
C GLY A 391 19.39 44.38 14.91
N ASP A 392 19.41 45.69 15.14
CA ASP A 392 20.39 46.62 14.53
C ASP A 392 21.76 46.67 15.25
N LYS A 393 21.89 46.03 16.43
CA LYS A 393 23.02 46.25 17.36
C LYS A 393 23.71 44.99 17.87
N LEU A 394 23.21 43.79 17.57
CA LEU A 394 23.83 42.51 17.94
C LEU A 394 23.81 41.62 16.71
N ASP A 395 24.98 41.12 16.30
CA ASP A 395 25.13 40.09 15.25
C ASP A 395 24.60 38.73 15.76
N SER A 396 23.34 38.69 16.16
CA SER A 396 22.65 37.47 16.53
C SER A 396 22.20 36.77 15.25
N VAL A 397 22.78 35.61 14.99
CA VAL A 397 22.44 34.75 13.87
C VAL A 397 21.47 33.69 14.37
N LEU A 398 20.26 33.70 13.82
CA LEU A 398 19.35 32.56 13.94
C LEU A 398 19.87 31.46 13.04
N HIS A 399 20.18 30.28 13.58
CA HIS A 399 20.46 29.07 12.83
C HIS A 399 19.28 28.13 12.95
N LEU A 400 18.60 27.86 11.84
CA LEU A 400 17.65 26.76 11.75
C LEU A 400 18.35 25.59 11.06
N VAL A 401 18.56 24.50 11.79
CA VAL A 401 19.03 23.24 11.23
C VAL A 401 17.89 22.24 11.27
N ILE A 402 17.46 21.75 10.12
CA ILE A 402 16.56 20.59 10.03
C ILE A 402 17.32 19.58 9.19
N ASP A 403 17.88 18.53 9.81
CA ASP A 403 18.57 17.42 9.15
C ASP A 403 17.94 16.09 9.59
N THR A 404 17.29 15.40 8.66
CA THR A 404 16.61 14.13 8.94
C THR A 404 17.57 12.97 9.23
N ARG A 405 18.87 13.11 8.94
CA ARG A 405 19.90 12.08 9.25
C ARG A 405 20.36 12.14 10.69
N THR A 406 20.42 13.35 11.24
CA THR A 406 20.86 13.64 12.60
C THR A 406 19.78 14.47 13.30
N PRO A 407 18.59 13.89 13.55
CA PRO A 407 17.46 14.60 14.13
C PRO A 407 17.80 15.22 15.50
N GLU A 408 18.76 14.64 16.24
CA GLU A 408 19.28 15.19 17.49
C GLU A 408 20.05 16.51 17.33
N THR A 409 20.56 16.79 16.14
CA THR A 409 21.20 18.07 15.79
C THR A 409 20.24 19.05 15.13
N SER A 410 19.04 18.60 14.77
CA SER A 410 17.99 19.46 14.25
C SER A 410 17.44 20.34 15.37
N GLY A 411 17.26 21.63 15.08
CA GLY A 411 16.74 22.58 16.02
C GLY A 411 16.97 24.02 15.57
N ILE A 412 16.47 24.94 16.38
CA ILE A 412 16.73 26.36 16.23
C ILE A 412 17.77 26.75 17.28
N ARG A 413 18.90 27.29 16.82
CA ARG A 413 19.96 27.80 17.67
C ARG A 413 20.10 29.30 17.46
N PHE A 414 20.08 30.06 18.54
CA PHE A 414 20.48 31.46 18.52
C PHE A 414 21.96 31.55 18.85
N GLU A 415 22.78 32.01 17.89
CA GLU A 415 24.17 32.32 18.14
C GLU A 415 24.35 33.83 18.18
N THR A 416 24.62 34.38 19.37
CA THR A 416 25.08 35.77 19.48
C THR A 416 26.56 35.79 19.13
N GLN A 417 26.92 36.32 17.95
CA GLN A 417 28.32 36.60 17.70
C GLN A 417 28.76 37.71 18.65
N LYS A 418 29.63 37.38 19.61
CA LYS A 418 30.36 38.41 20.35
C LYS A 418 31.31 39.06 19.36
N THR A 419 30.88 40.15 18.73
CA THR A 419 31.76 41.04 17.98
C THR A 419 32.90 41.42 18.93
N LYS A 420 34.12 40.91 18.68
CA LYS A 420 35.31 41.37 19.41
C LYS A 420 35.46 42.84 19.06
N LEU A 421 34.98 43.73 19.93
CA LEU A 421 35.29 45.14 19.89
C LEU A 421 36.82 45.25 19.87
N LYS A 422 37.35 45.74 18.75
CA LYS A 422 38.78 46.01 18.56
C LYS A 422 39.14 47.36 19.16
#